data_AF-A0A7C0WT72-F1
#
_entry.id   AF-A0A7C0WT72-F1
#
_cell.length_a   1.000
_cell.length_b   1.000
_cell.length_c   1.000
_cell.angle_alpha   90.00
_cell.angle_beta   90.00
_cell.angle_gamma   90.00
#
_symmetry.space_group_name_H-M   'P 1'
#
loop_
_entity.id
_entity.type
_entity.pdbx_description
1 polymer ?
#
loop_
_entity_poly.entity_id
_entity_poly.type
_entity_poly.pdbx_seq_one_letter_code
_entity_poly.pdbx_strand_id
1 'polypeptide(L)'
;MTAQWSAQSGGRFFNGPTILLAVAFLLPALIPGLFGWISGMMAIPVFYFLKVDGERQGGIEIRNSILLAGAGALVLQQLPVMLFSLTLIPLAYSLNRSAAAGDSEVRTGARGVIVLGVSWFVFWAVYGTILSINPYTHLLKTLDSGFAQVYEIYSKNGNLPADTLLNLEQVIHELRQLIPIILPG
;
A
#
# COMPACT_ATOMS: atom_id res chain seq x y z
N MET A 1 -35.97 -15.97 17.92
CA MET A 1 -36.19 -14.67 17.26
C MET A 1 -34.86 -13.93 17.25
N THR A 2 -34.05 -14.14 16.22
CA THR A 2 -32.78 -13.43 16.01
C THR A 2 -32.89 -12.71 14.67
N ALA A 3 -32.75 -11.39 14.73
CA ALA A 3 -33.03 -10.50 13.61
C ALA A 3 -32.11 -10.82 12.42
N GLN A 4 -32.70 -11.39 11.37
CA GLN A 4 -32.14 -11.39 10.02
C GLN A 4 -32.13 -9.93 9.54
N TRP A 5 -30.98 -9.27 9.64
CA TRP A 5 -30.72 -8.06 8.86
C TRP A 5 -30.39 -8.47 7.43
N SER A 6 -31.42 -8.78 6.65
CA SER A 6 -31.35 -8.74 5.20
C SER A 6 -31.44 -7.28 4.75
N ALA A 7 -30.35 -6.53 4.95
CA ALA A 7 -30.18 -5.26 4.24
C ALA A 7 -29.75 -5.60 2.81
N GLN A 8 -30.75 -5.80 1.97
CA GLN A 8 -30.65 -5.88 0.53
C GLN A 8 -30.09 -4.53 0.02
N SER A 9 -28.77 -4.36 0.01
CA SER A 9 -28.12 -3.17 -0.54
C SER A 9 -28.14 -3.25 -2.07
N GLY A 10 -29.24 -2.81 -2.65
CA GLY A 10 -29.31 -2.50 -4.07
C GLY A 10 -28.12 -1.62 -4.47
N GLY A 11 -27.46 -1.97 -5.57
CA GLY A 11 -26.22 -1.37 -6.05
C GLY A 11 -26.30 0.15 -6.17
N ARG A 12 -25.94 0.84 -5.09
CA ARG A 12 -25.79 2.29 -5.03
C ARG A 12 -24.31 2.60 -5.10
N PHE A 13 -23.93 3.33 -6.13
CA PHE A 13 -22.54 3.74 -6.41
C PHE A 13 -21.95 4.59 -5.27
N PHE A 14 -22.81 5.27 -4.50
CA PHE A 14 -22.46 6.08 -3.33
C PHE A 14 -23.10 5.49 -2.07
N ASN A 15 -22.47 4.48 -1.51
CA ASN A 15 -22.80 3.94 -0.19
C ASN A 15 -21.70 4.34 0.81
N GLY A 16 -22.06 4.49 2.09
CA GLY A 16 -21.13 4.82 3.17
C GLY A 16 -19.85 3.96 3.18
N PRO A 17 -19.95 2.63 3.04
CA PRO A 17 -18.78 1.76 3.00
C PRO A 17 -17.88 1.98 1.76
N THR A 18 -18.48 2.23 0.59
CA THR A 18 -17.75 2.57 -0.64
C THR A 18 -16.97 3.88 -0.51
N ILE A 19 -17.58 4.90 0.10
CA ILE A 19 -16.92 6.19 0.36
C ILE A 19 -15.78 5.99 1.36
N LEU A 20 -16.00 5.22 2.42
CA LEU A 20 -14.99 4.97 3.44
C LEU A 20 -13.77 4.23 2.86
N LEU A 21 -14.00 3.21 2.03
CA LEU A 21 -12.93 2.50 1.35
C LEU A 21 -12.20 3.38 0.33
N ALA A 22 -12.92 4.21 -0.43
CA ALA A 22 -12.30 5.17 -1.36
C ALA A 22 -11.45 6.23 -0.64
N VAL A 23 -11.92 6.73 0.50
CA VAL A 23 -11.15 7.63 1.37
C VAL A 23 -9.91 6.90 1.91
N ALA A 24 -10.01 5.63 2.31
CA ALA A 24 -8.86 4.84 2.73
C ALA A 24 -7.81 4.68 1.61
N PHE A 25 -8.22 4.54 0.35
CA PHE A 25 -7.30 4.56 -0.80
C PHE A 25 -6.65 5.92 -1.05
N LEU A 26 -7.33 7.03 -0.73
CA LEU A 26 -6.86 8.40 -0.98
C LEU A 26 -6.04 8.99 0.18
N LEU A 27 -6.28 8.53 1.41
CA LEU A 27 -5.65 9.04 2.63
C LEU A 27 -4.11 9.04 2.58
N PRO A 28 -3.46 7.94 2.14
CA PRO A 28 -2.01 7.91 2.01
C PRO A 28 -1.48 8.89 0.96
N ALA A 29 -2.27 9.19 -0.07
CA ALA A 29 -1.92 10.15 -1.11
C ALA A 29 -2.08 11.61 -0.64
N LEU A 30 -3.05 11.89 0.23
CA LEU A 30 -3.31 13.24 0.75
C LEU A 30 -2.27 13.69 1.76
N ILE A 31 -1.85 12.80 2.68
CA ILE A 31 -0.87 13.13 3.72
C ILE A 31 0.10 11.95 3.90
N PRO A 32 1.07 11.78 2.99
CA PRO A 32 1.98 10.62 3.00
C PRO A 32 2.76 10.48 4.31
N GLY A 33 3.17 11.58 4.93
CA GLY A 33 3.96 11.57 6.17
C GLY A 33 3.21 10.98 7.38
N LEU A 34 1.88 11.07 7.40
CA LEU A 34 1.06 10.54 8.51
C LEU A 34 0.39 9.22 8.17
N PHE A 35 0.02 9.01 6.90
CA PHE A 35 -0.83 7.90 6.49
C PHE A 35 -0.23 7.03 5.38
N GLY A 36 1.03 7.27 4.97
CA GLY A 36 1.71 6.46 3.98
C GLY A 36 1.80 4.97 4.35
N TRP A 37 1.87 4.65 5.65
CA TRP A 37 1.87 3.27 6.14
C TRP A 37 0.54 2.53 5.88
N ILE A 38 -0.58 3.27 5.79
CA ILE A 38 -1.89 2.68 5.46
C ILE A 38 -1.86 2.09 4.04
N SER A 39 -1.07 2.65 3.13
CA SER A 39 -0.88 2.08 1.79
C SER A 39 -0.43 0.62 1.85
N GLY A 40 0.40 0.23 2.83
CA GLY A 40 0.85 -1.16 3.01
C GLY A 40 -0.20 -2.07 3.67
N MET A 41 -1.17 -1.47 4.37
CA MET A 41 -2.25 -2.18 5.08
C MET A 41 -3.55 -2.26 4.29
N MET A 42 -3.61 -1.74 3.06
CA MET A 42 -4.86 -1.75 2.26
C MET A 42 -5.42 -3.13 1.96
N ALA A 43 -4.61 -4.20 2.08
CA ALA A 43 -5.12 -5.56 1.99
C ALA A 43 -6.16 -5.89 3.09
N ILE A 44 -6.05 -5.29 4.28
CA ILE A 44 -6.93 -5.55 5.43
C ILE A 44 -8.37 -5.07 5.19
N PRO A 45 -8.63 -3.78 4.87
CA PRO A 45 -10.00 -3.33 4.61
C PRO A 45 -10.61 -4.07 3.42
N VAL A 46 -9.83 -4.31 2.35
CA VAL A 46 -10.32 -5.07 1.19
C VAL A 46 -10.71 -6.49 1.58
N PHE A 47 -9.90 -7.18 2.39
CA PHE A 47 -10.23 -8.51 2.91
C PHE A 47 -11.50 -8.49 3.78
N TYR A 48 -11.65 -7.49 4.64
CA TYR A 48 -12.84 -7.33 5.48
C TYR A 48 -14.12 -7.23 4.65
N PHE A 49 -14.12 -6.38 3.62
CA PHE A 49 -15.26 -6.23 2.70
C PHE A 49 -15.60 -7.52 1.95
N LEU A 50 -14.57 -8.24 1.46
CA LEU A 50 -14.79 -9.53 0.80
C LEU A 50 -15.36 -10.60 1.73
N LYS A 51 -15.00 -10.55 3.02
CA LYS A 51 -15.45 -11.52 4.02
C LYS A 51 -16.86 -11.23 4.52
N VAL A 52 -17.22 -9.97 4.73
CA VAL A 52 -18.53 -9.58 5.29
C VAL A 52 -19.63 -9.58 4.24
N ASP A 53 -19.39 -8.94 3.09
CA ASP A 53 -20.41 -8.79 2.04
C ASP A 53 -20.35 -9.93 1.00
N GLY A 54 -19.35 -10.80 1.12
CA GLY A 54 -19.06 -11.87 0.18
C GLY A 54 -18.38 -11.37 -1.10
N GLU A 55 -17.79 -12.28 -1.87
CA GLU A 55 -16.94 -11.93 -3.02
C GLU A 55 -17.66 -11.12 -4.09
N ARG A 56 -18.96 -11.36 -4.28
CA ARG A 56 -19.74 -10.73 -5.35
C ARG A 56 -20.16 -9.31 -5.01
N GLN A 57 -20.68 -9.05 -3.81
CA GLN A 57 -21.08 -7.70 -3.40
C GLN A 57 -19.85 -6.89 -2.97
N GLY A 58 -18.96 -7.44 -2.14
CA GLY A 58 -17.71 -6.79 -1.74
C GLY A 58 -16.83 -6.42 -2.95
N GLY A 59 -16.77 -7.27 -3.97
CA GLY A 59 -16.06 -6.96 -5.22
C GLY A 59 -16.65 -5.77 -5.98
N ILE A 60 -17.98 -5.60 -5.98
CA ILE A 60 -18.64 -4.42 -6.58
C ILE A 60 -18.30 -3.16 -5.77
N GLU A 61 -18.32 -3.24 -4.44
CA GLU A 61 -17.97 -2.10 -3.58
C GLU A 61 -16.51 -1.69 -3.73
N ILE A 62 -15.59 -2.66 -3.77
CA ILE A 62 -14.16 -2.42 -4.02
C ILE A 62 -13.99 -1.75 -5.38
N ARG A 63 -14.64 -2.25 -6.44
CA ARG A 63 -14.57 -1.66 -7.78
C ARG A 63 -15.06 -0.20 -7.78
N ASN A 64 -16.22 0.07 -7.21
CA ASN A 64 -16.77 1.42 -7.16
C ASN A 64 -15.87 2.36 -6.33
N SER A 65 -15.28 1.85 -5.25
CA SER A 65 -14.33 2.60 -4.41
C SER A 65 -13.06 2.94 -5.17
N ILE A 66 -12.53 2.00 -5.97
CA ILE A 66 -11.36 2.23 -6.83
C ILE A 66 -11.67 3.28 -7.90
N LEU A 67 -12.86 3.26 -8.51
CA LEU A 67 -13.24 4.26 -9.50
C LEU A 67 -13.34 5.66 -8.86
N LEU A 68 -13.94 5.74 -7.67
CA LEU A 68 -14.06 6.99 -6.93
C LEU A 68 -12.68 7.51 -6.49
N ALA A 69 -11.86 6.65 -5.90
CA ALA A 69 -10.49 6.97 -5.50
C ALA A 69 -9.62 7.32 -6.71
N GLY A 70 -9.83 6.68 -7.86
CA GLY A 70 -9.15 6.98 -9.11
C GLY A 70 -9.45 8.38 -9.61
N ALA A 71 -10.73 8.78 -9.59
CA ALA A 71 -11.13 10.15 -9.91
C ALA A 71 -10.47 11.15 -8.94
N GLY A 72 -10.47 10.87 -7.64
CA GLY A 72 -9.80 11.71 -6.65
C GLY A 72 -8.29 11.81 -6.86
N ALA A 73 -7.63 10.68 -7.10
CA ALA A 73 -6.19 10.61 -7.30
C ALA A 73 -5.74 11.33 -8.58
N LEU A 74 -6.56 11.31 -9.63
CA LEU A 74 -6.34 12.08 -10.85
C LEU A 74 -6.38 13.58 -10.58
N VAL A 75 -7.38 14.06 -9.85
CA VAL A 75 -7.50 15.48 -9.46
C VAL A 75 -6.32 15.91 -8.58
N LEU A 76 -5.87 15.04 -7.69
CA LEU A 76 -4.74 15.29 -6.78
C LEU A 76 -3.37 15.04 -7.41
N GLN A 77 -3.30 14.56 -8.65
CA GLN A 77 -2.06 14.13 -9.33
C GLN A 77 -1.25 13.06 -8.57
N GLN A 78 -1.92 12.26 -7.73
CA GLN A 78 -1.32 11.21 -6.90
C GLN A 78 -1.59 9.80 -7.44
N LEU A 79 -1.77 9.68 -8.76
CA LEU A 79 -2.07 8.42 -9.41
C LEU A 79 -1.03 7.30 -9.11
N PRO A 80 0.29 7.56 -9.05
CA PRO A 80 1.27 6.51 -8.77
C PRO A 80 1.07 5.83 -7.41
N VAL A 81 0.80 6.61 -6.36
CA VAL A 81 0.58 6.10 -4.99
C VAL A 81 -0.68 5.24 -4.96
N MET A 82 -1.76 5.70 -5.60
CA MET A 82 -3.00 4.95 -5.70
C MET A 82 -2.81 3.64 -6.48
N LEU A 83 -2.13 3.68 -7.64
CA LEU A 83 -1.87 2.48 -8.44
C LEU A 83 -1.03 1.45 -7.67
N PHE A 84 -0.07 1.90 -6.86
CA PHE A 84 0.67 1.01 -5.98
C PHE A 84 -0.24 0.34 -4.95
N SER A 85 -1.17 1.06 -4.33
CA SER A 85 -2.15 0.47 -3.38
C SER A 85 -3.03 -0.61 -4.04
N LEU A 86 -3.31 -0.52 -5.35
CA LEU A 86 -4.09 -1.55 -6.05
C LEU A 86 -3.37 -2.91 -6.10
N THR A 87 -2.05 -2.94 -5.97
CA THR A 87 -1.25 -4.19 -5.94
C THR A 87 -1.55 -5.05 -4.72
N LEU A 88 -2.21 -4.50 -3.70
CA LEU A 88 -2.62 -5.22 -2.49
C LEU A 88 -4.01 -5.86 -2.60
N ILE A 89 -4.78 -5.53 -3.63
CA ILE A 89 -6.10 -6.14 -3.85
C ILE A 89 -5.96 -7.64 -4.15
N PRO A 90 -5.06 -8.11 -5.05
CA PRO A 90 -4.86 -9.54 -5.28
C PRO A 90 -4.49 -10.29 -4.00
N LEU A 91 -3.70 -9.69 -3.12
CA LEU A 91 -3.36 -10.26 -1.82
C LEU A 91 -4.62 -10.46 -0.97
N ALA A 92 -5.48 -9.44 -0.86
CA ALA A 92 -6.73 -9.54 -0.10
C ALA A 92 -7.65 -10.65 -0.62
N TYR A 93 -7.78 -10.80 -1.94
CA TYR A 93 -8.53 -11.91 -2.55
C TYR A 93 -7.91 -13.28 -2.25
N SER A 94 -6.58 -13.39 -2.32
CA SER A 94 -5.85 -14.63 -1.99
C SER A 94 -6.08 -15.06 -0.55
N LEU A 95 -6.04 -14.11 0.39
CA LEU A 95 -6.33 -14.33 1.80
C LEU A 95 -7.79 -14.73 2.01
N ASN A 96 -8.74 -14.05 1.37
CA ASN A 96 -10.17 -14.37 1.47
C ASN A 96 -10.45 -15.80 0.99
N ARG A 97 -9.89 -16.17 -0.16
CA ARG A 97 -10.06 -17.50 -0.74
C ARG A 97 -9.46 -18.60 0.14
N SER A 98 -8.28 -18.36 0.72
CA SER A 98 -7.63 -19.33 1.62
C SER A 98 -8.39 -19.47 2.93
N ALA A 99 -8.92 -18.36 3.46
CA ALA A 99 -9.79 -18.37 4.65
C ALA A 99 -11.11 -19.11 4.39
N ALA A 100 -11.74 -18.92 3.22
CA ALA A 100 -12.94 -19.64 2.82
C ALA A 100 -12.69 -21.14 2.59
N ALA A 101 -11.49 -21.52 2.14
CA ALA A 101 -11.08 -22.90 1.96
C ALA A 101 -10.67 -23.61 3.26
N GLY A 102 -10.55 -22.89 4.38
CA GLY A 102 -10.08 -23.44 5.65
C GLY A 102 -8.60 -23.88 5.61
N ASP A 103 -7.79 -23.26 4.76
CA ASP A 103 -6.35 -23.56 4.69
C ASP A 103 -5.63 -23.16 5.99
N SER A 104 -4.53 -23.85 6.31
CA SER A 104 -3.70 -23.51 7.47
C SER A 104 -3.07 -22.12 7.34
N GLU A 105 -2.79 -21.48 8.47
CA GLU A 105 -2.23 -20.12 8.55
C GLU A 105 -0.92 -20.00 7.76
N VAL A 106 -0.02 -20.98 7.90
CA VAL A 106 1.27 -21.00 7.20
C VAL A 106 1.09 -21.10 5.69
N ARG A 107 0.17 -21.94 5.21
CA ARG A 107 -0.11 -22.08 3.77
C ARG A 107 -0.75 -20.82 3.20
N THR A 108 -1.64 -20.20 3.96
CA THR A 108 -2.29 -18.93 3.60
C THR A 108 -1.26 -17.80 3.50
N GLY A 109 -0.35 -17.70 4.49
CA GLY A 109 0.74 -16.73 4.47
C GLY A 109 1.68 -16.93 3.28
N ALA A 110 2.13 -18.16 3.03
CA ALA A 110 3.01 -18.46 1.90
C ALA A 110 2.38 -18.10 0.54
N ARG A 111 1.10 -18.44 0.33
CA ARG A 111 0.36 -18.01 -0.88
C ARG A 111 0.22 -16.50 -0.96
N GLY A 112 -0.04 -15.83 0.16
CA GLY A 112 -0.10 -14.37 0.23
C GLY A 112 1.21 -13.73 -0.24
N VAL A 113 2.35 -14.19 0.27
CA VAL A 113 3.68 -13.69 -0.11
C VAL A 113 3.94 -13.89 -1.61
N ILE A 114 3.59 -15.05 -2.17
CA ILE A 114 3.75 -15.32 -3.61
C ILE A 114 2.87 -14.37 -4.43
N VAL A 115 1.60 -14.22 -4.08
CA VAL A 115 0.66 -13.34 -4.80
C VAL A 115 1.10 -11.88 -4.71
N LEU A 116 1.59 -11.44 -3.56
CA LEU A 116 2.12 -10.10 -3.37
C LEU A 116 3.36 -9.86 -4.23
N GLY A 117 4.33 -10.79 -4.18
CA GLY A 117 5.56 -10.71 -4.96
C GLY A 117 5.28 -10.65 -6.46
N VAL A 118 4.36 -11.48 -6.97
CA VAL A 118 3.94 -11.44 -8.38
C VAL A 118 3.24 -10.13 -8.72
N SER A 119 2.35 -9.63 -7.86
CA SER A 119 1.63 -8.38 -8.10
C SER A 119 2.58 -7.19 -8.15
N TRP A 120 3.58 -7.14 -7.25
CA TRP A 120 4.63 -6.13 -7.26
C TRP A 120 5.53 -6.23 -8.47
N PHE A 121 5.96 -7.44 -8.85
CA PHE A 121 6.78 -7.64 -10.03
C PHE A 121 6.07 -7.13 -11.30
N VAL A 122 4.79 -7.48 -11.47
CA VAL A 122 3.97 -7.00 -12.60
C VAL A 122 3.82 -5.48 -12.55
N PHE A 123 3.53 -4.91 -11.39
CA PHE A 123 3.42 -3.46 -11.22
C PHE A 123 4.70 -2.74 -11.64
N TRP A 124 5.86 -3.17 -11.13
CA TRP A 124 7.14 -2.54 -11.44
C TRP A 124 7.54 -2.72 -12.91
N ALA A 125 7.25 -3.87 -13.52
CA ALA A 125 7.50 -4.09 -14.95
C ALA A 125 6.69 -3.13 -15.82
N VAL A 126 5.39 -2.97 -15.53
CA VAL A 126 4.52 -2.04 -16.27
C VAL A 126 4.89 -0.57 -15.97
N TYR A 127 5.12 -0.24 -14.71
CA TYR A 127 5.45 1.12 -14.29
C TYR A 127 6.78 1.59 -14.87
N GLY A 128 7.81 0.74 -14.82
CA GLY A 128 9.12 1.04 -15.39
C GLY A 128 9.11 1.19 -16.91
N THR A 129 8.33 0.37 -17.62
CA THR A 129 8.21 0.47 -19.08
C THR A 129 7.47 1.74 -19.53
N ILE A 130 6.38 2.11 -18.85
CA ILE A 130 5.60 3.32 -19.19
C ILE A 130 6.41 4.58 -18.93
N LEU A 131 7.11 4.65 -17.79
CA LEU A 131 7.82 5.86 -17.39
C LEU A 131 9.25 5.93 -17.93
N SER A 132 9.75 4.87 -18.57
CA SER A 132 11.16 4.75 -18.98
C SER A 132 12.14 4.99 -17.81
N ILE A 133 11.67 4.75 -16.58
CA ILE A 133 12.44 4.89 -15.35
C ILE A 133 12.95 3.49 -14.99
N ASN A 134 14.25 3.38 -14.70
CA ASN A 134 14.77 2.18 -14.06
C ASN A 134 14.28 2.17 -12.60
N PRO A 135 13.39 1.23 -12.21
CA PRO A 135 12.81 1.23 -10.87
C PRO A 135 13.86 1.06 -9.77
N TYR A 136 14.97 0.37 -10.07
CA TYR A 136 16.10 0.23 -9.14
C TYR A 136 16.77 1.58 -8.85
N THR A 137 17.05 2.38 -9.87
CA THR A 137 17.68 3.69 -9.66
C THR A 137 16.74 4.69 -8.97
N HIS A 138 15.43 4.56 -9.22
CA HIS A 138 14.41 5.35 -8.52
C HIS A 138 14.28 4.95 -7.04
N LEU A 139 14.33 3.65 -6.73
CA LEU A 139 14.35 3.15 -5.35
C LEU A 139 15.56 3.71 -4.60
N LEU A 140 16.76 3.59 -5.19
CA LEU A 140 17.99 4.14 -4.59
C LEU A 140 17.87 5.64 -4.32
N LYS A 141 17.36 6.42 -5.28
CA LYS A 141 17.12 7.88 -5.09
C LYS A 141 16.10 8.18 -3.99
N THR A 142 15.06 7.37 -3.86
CA THR A 142 14.02 7.57 -2.84
C THR A 142 14.54 7.22 -1.44
N LEU A 143 15.33 6.15 -1.33
CA LEU A 143 16.02 5.81 -0.08
C LEU A 143 17.01 6.91 0.30
N ASP A 144 17.76 7.42 -0.68
CA ASP A 144 18.71 8.50 -0.50
C ASP A 144 18.05 9.79 0.01
N SER A 145 16.92 10.18 -0.60
CA SER A 145 16.15 11.34 -0.16
C SER A 145 15.54 11.14 1.22
N GLY A 146 15.07 9.93 1.53
CA GLY A 146 14.57 9.57 2.86
C GLY A 146 15.65 9.73 3.93
N PHE A 147 16.87 9.26 3.69
CA PHE A 147 17.98 9.44 4.62
C PHE A 147 18.36 10.90 4.79
N ALA A 148 18.43 11.66 3.70
CA ALA A 148 18.71 13.09 3.75
C ALA A 148 17.66 13.86 4.56
N GLN A 149 16.38 13.51 4.40
CA GLN A 149 15.27 14.13 5.12
C GLN A 149 15.28 13.79 6.61
N VAL A 150 15.58 12.54 6.97
CA VAL A 150 15.77 12.12 8.37
C VAL A 150 16.91 12.90 9.02
N TYR A 151 18.05 13.00 8.35
CA TYR A 151 19.18 13.79 8.84
C TYR A 151 18.83 15.27 9.01
N GLU A 152 18.10 15.86 8.06
CA GLU A 152 17.68 17.26 8.13
C GLU A 152 16.72 17.50 9.31
N ILE A 153 15.77 16.59 9.55
CA ILE A 153 14.85 16.69 10.69
C ILE A 153 15.61 16.62 12.02
N TYR A 154 16.53 15.67 12.17
CA TYR A 154 17.28 15.50 13.42
C TYR A 154 18.34 16.59 13.64
N SER A 155 18.97 17.11 12.59
CA SER A 155 19.95 18.19 12.69
C SER A 155 19.32 19.57 12.94
N LYS A 156 18.12 19.85 12.41
CA LYS A 156 17.45 21.14 12.58
C LYS A 156 16.51 21.21 13.78
N ASN A 157 15.83 20.11 14.12
CA ASN A 157 14.79 20.09 15.16
C ASN A 157 15.16 19.23 16.39
N GLY A 158 16.20 18.40 16.30
CA GLY A 158 16.67 17.59 17.41
C GLY A 158 17.65 18.36 18.28
N ASN A 159 17.38 18.48 19.57
CA ASN A 159 18.38 18.91 20.58
C ASN A 159 19.38 17.76 20.84
N LEU A 160 19.89 17.14 19.78
CA LEU A 160 20.76 15.98 19.83
C LEU A 160 22.22 16.43 20.04
N PRO A 161 22.97 15.74 20.92
CA PRO A 161 24.41 15.97 21.04
C PRO A 161 25.10 15.78 19.69
N ALA A 162 26.14 16.59 19.41
CA ALA A 162 26.89 16.54 18.16
C ALA A 162 27.41 15.12 17.82
N ASP A 163 27.80 14.37 18.84
CA ASP A 163 28.29 12.99 18.74
C ASP A 163 27.21 12.04 18.18
N THR A 164 25.92 12.30 18.48
CA THR A 164 24.79 11.50 17.99
C THR A 164 24.47 11.82 16.54
N LEU A 165 24.63 13.09 16.13
CA LEU A 165 24.48 13.51 14.73
C LEU A 165 25.59 12.93 13.83
N LEU A 166 26.83 12.90 14.33
CA LEU A 166 27.96 12.26 13.65
C LEU A 166 27.74 10.75 13.46
N ASN A 167 27.28 10.06 14.51
CA ASN A 167 26.94 8.64 14.42
C ASN A 167 25.81 8.39 13.42
N LEU A 168 24.78 9.25 13.39
CA LEU A 168 23.68 9.13 12.44
C LEU A 168 24.17 9.32 10.99
N GLU A 169 25.04 10.30 10.74
CA GLU A 169 25.65 10.53 9.43
C GLU A 169 26.46 9.31 8.97
N GLN A 170 27.25 8.73 9.88
CA GLN A 170 28.05 7.56 9.60
C GLN A 170 27.18 6.34 9.26
N VAL A 171 26.11 6.09 10.03
CA VAL A 171 25.16 5.00 9.75
C VAL A 171 24.46 5.21 8.39
N ILE A 172 24.04 6.44 8.07
CA ILE A 172 23.45 6.75 6.76
C ILE A 172 24.45 6.49 5.63
N HIS A 173 25.71 6.87 5.82
CA HIS A 173 26.77 6.66 4.84
C HIS A 173 27.04 5.17 4.59
N GLU A 174 27.13 4.38 5.66
CA GLU A 174 27.28 2.92 5.57
C GLU A 174 26.08 2.26 4.88
N LEU A 175 24.86 2.68 5.20
CA LEU A 175 23.65 2.18 4.54
C LEU A 175 23.63 2.50 3.03
N ARG A 176 24.06 3.71 2.62
CA ARG A 176 24.19 4.07 1.20
C ARG A 176 25.17 3.17 0.44
N GLN A 177 26.22 2.70 1.10
CA GLN A 177 27.20 1.78 0.49
C GLN A 177 26.71 0.33 0.50
N LEU A 178 26.00 -0.10 1.56
CA LEU A 178 25.53 -1.48 1.71
C LEU A 178 24.29 -1.80 0.88
N ILE A 179 23.37 -0.86 0.71
CA ILE A 179 22.11 -1.08 0.00
C ILE A 179 22.33 -1.59 -1.44
N PRO A 180 23.23 -0.98 -2.26
CA PRO A 180 23.50 -1.49 -3.61
C PRO A 180 24.14 -2.88 -3.65
N ILE A 181 24.80 -3.32 -2.56
CA ILE A 181 25.46 -4.62 -2.46
C ILE A 181 24.46 -5.70 -2.05
N ILE A 182 23.56 -5.40 -1.09
CA ILE A 182 22.57 -6.35 -0.56
C ILE A 182 21.38 -6.51 -1.52
N LEU A 183 21.02 -5.44 -2.23
CA LEU A 183 19.96 -5.42 -3.23
C LEU A 183 20.58 -5.12 -4.61
N PRO A 184 21.30 -6.09 -5.22
CA PRO A 184 21.81 -5.89 -6.57
C PRO A 184 20.64 -5.82 -7.56
N GLY A 185 20.65 -4.80 -8.41
CA GLY A 185 19.66 -4.57 -9.48
C GLY A 185 19.85 -5.45 -10.70
#